data_AF-A0A1A6H1A7-F1
#
_entry.id   AF-A0A1A6H1A7-F1
#
_cell.length_a   1.000
_cell.length_b   1.000
_cell.length_c   1.000
_cell.angle_alpha   90.00
_cell.angle_beta   90.00
_cell.angle_gamma   90.00
#
_symmetry.space_group_name_H-M   'P 1'
#
loop_
_entity.id
_entity.type
_entity.pdbx_description
1 polymer ?
#
loop_
_entity_poly.entity_id
_entity_poly.type
_entity_poly.pdbx_seq_one_letter_code
_entity_poly.pdbx_strand_id
1 'polypeptide(L)'
;MYHGIQDYKQDNNRVHLVMEKGDTVFFHPLLIHGSGRNKTQGFRKAISCHFASSDCHYINVKGTSQEIIQREVEEIAEKQYGLKSGTGFQVRA
;
A
#
# COMPACT_ATOMS: atom_id res chain seq x y z
N MET A 1 -6.37 5.62 9.09
CA MET A 1 -5.07 6.30 9.09
C MET A 1 -4.79 6.75 7.66
N TYR A 2 -4.15 7.90 7.46
CA TYR A 2 -3.82 8.40 6.13
C TYR A 2 -2.30 8.33 5.95
N HIS A 3 -1.86 7.65 4.88
CA HIS A 3 -0.46 7.56 4.50
C HIS A 3 -0.32 8.16 3.10
N GLY A 4 0.44 9.24 2.98
CA GLY A 4 0.64 9.93 1.72
C GLY A 4 2.01 10.58 1.65
N ILE A 5 2.57 10.62 0.46
CA ILE A 5 3.83 11.31 0.18
C ILE A 5 3.50 12.79 -0.02
N GLN A 6 3.97 13.65 0.88
CA GLN A 6 3.71 15.10 0.82
C GLN A 6 4.75 15.83 -0.05
N ASP A 7 6.02 15.43 0.05
CA ASP A 7 7.15 16.15 -0.55
C ASP A 7 7.86 15.35 -1.66
N TYR A 8 7.11 14.84 -2.64
CA TYR A 8 7.71 14.16 -3.80
C TYR A 8 8.13 15.15 -4.90
N LYS A 9 9.17 14.81 -5.65
CA LYS A 9 9.59 15.59 -6.83
C LYS A 9 8.49 15.52 -7.90
N GLN A 10 7.98 16.68 -8.31
CA GLN A 10 6.97 16.81 -9.36
C GLN A 10 7.60 16.95 -10.76
N ASP A 11 8.75 16.32 -10.96
CA ASP A 11 9.52 16.37 -12.21
C ASP A 11 8.98 15.44 -13.30
N ASN A 12 7.95 14.65 -12.98
CA ASN A 12 7.36 13.66 -13.88
C ASN A 12 5.89 13.97 -14.20
N ASN A 13 5.56 13.92 -15.49
CA ASN A 13 4.18 14.05 -15.96
C ASN A 13 3.35 12.85 -15.51
N ARG A 14 2.21 13.12 -14.87
CA ARG A 14 1.26 12.07 -14.50
C ARG A 14 0.61 11.47 -15.74
N VAL A 15 0.40 10.17 -15.72
CA VAL A 15 -0.36 9.45 -16.76
C VAL A 15 -1.70 9.01 -16.20
N HIS A 16 -2.77 9.29 -16.92
CA HIS A 16 -4.12 8.84 -16.59
C HIS A 16 -4.43 7.55 -17.34
N LEU A 17 -4.51 6.43 -16.61
CA LEU A 17 -4.84 5.12 -17.17
C LEU A 17 -6.36 4.97 -17.31
N VAL A 18 -6.88 5.31 -18.49
CA VAL A 18 -8.25 4.99 -18.89
C VAL A 18 -8.27 3.53 -19.34
N MET A 19 -9.17 2.73 -18.77
CA MET A 19 -9.23 1.28 -18.97
C MET A 19 -10.67 0.84 -19.21
N GLU A 20 -10.86 -0.15 -20.06
CA GLU A 20 -12.14 -0.81 -20.30
C GLU A 20 -12.34 -2.02 -19.36
N LYS A 21 -13.55 -2.59 -19.37
CA LYS A 21 -13.85 -3.78 -18.57
C LYS A 21 -13.01 -4.97 -19.07
N GLY A 22 -12.13 -5.47 -18.23
CA GLY A 22 -11.27 -6.63 -18.53
C GLY A 22 -9.81 -6.24 -18.72
N ASP A 23 -9.51 -4.97 -18.97
CA ASP A 23 -8.15 -4.47 -19.02
C ASP A 23 -7.47 -4.67 -17.65
N THR A 24 -6.16 -4.94 -17.70
CA THR A 24 -5.33 -5.14 -16.51
C THR A 24 -4.07 -4.31 -16.62
N VAL A 25 -3.74 -3.58 -15.55
CA VAL A 25 -2.47 -2.87 -15.43
C VAL A 25 -1.55 -3.61 -14.47
N PHE A 26 -0.31 -3.81 -14.88
CA PHE A 26 0.77 -4.29 -14.03
C PHE A 26 1.70 -3.13 -13.71
N PHE A 27 2.07 -2.96 -12.45
CA PHE A 27 3.01 -1.93 -12.04
C PHE A 27 3.82 -2.35 -10.82
N HIS A 28 4.98 -1.73 -10.68
CA HIS A 28 5.94 -2.01 -9.61
C HIS A 28 5.46 -1.44 -8.25
N PRO A 29 5.70 -2.09 -7.09
CA PRO A 29 5.24 -1.60 -5.77
C PRO A 29 5.71 -0.19 -5.39
N LEU A 30 6.83 0.27 -5.97
CA LEU A 30 7.39 1.61 -5.74
C LEU A 30 6.86 2.69 -6.70
N LEU A 31 5.99 2.34 -7.66
CA LEU A 31 5.38 3.34 -8.54
C LEU A 31 4.45 4.22 -7.70
N ILE A 32 4.73 5.53 -7.65
CA ILE A 32 3.83 6.50 -7.02
C ILE A 32 2.54 6.57 -7.83
N HIS A 33 1.43 6.16 -7.23
CA HIS A 33 0.13 6.12 -7.89
C HIS A 33 -0.99 6.51 -6.93
N GLY A 34 -2.13 6.91 -7.50
CA GLY A 34 -3.30 7.31 -6.74
C GLY A 34 -4.55 7.42 -7.62
N SER A 35 -5.73 7.31 -7.01
CA SER A 35 -6.98 7.47 -7.73
C SER A 35 -7.38 8.94 -7.86
N GLY A 36 -7.78 9.34 -9.06
CA GLY A 36 -8.47 10.61 -9.27
C GLY A 36 -9.87 10.61 -8.64
N ARG A 37 -10.43 11.81 -8.42
CA ARG A 37 -11.80 11.98 -7.92
C ARG A 37 -12.81 11.39 -8.90
N ASN A 38 -13.69 10.51 -8.42
CA ASN A 38 -14.88 10.12 -9.16
C ASN A 38 -15.88 11.29 -9.14
N LYS A 39 -16.17 11.86 -10.30
CA LYS A 39 -17.10 13.00 -10.46
C LYS A 39 -18.52 12.57 -10.86
N THR A 40 -18.77 11.27 -10.99
CA THR A 40 -20.08 10.71 -11.34
C THR A 40 -20.84 10.27 -10.08
N GLN A 41 -22.13 9.95 -10.23
CA GLN A 41 -22.94 9.38 -9.14
C GLN A 41 -22.79 7.85 -9.01
N GLY A 42 -22.12 7.20 -9.96
CA GLY A 42 -21.92 5.74 -9.94
C GLY A 42 -20.73 5.31 -9.10
N PHE A 43 -20.75 4.07 -8.59
CA PHE A 43 -19.60 3.46 -7.91
C PHE A 43 -18.60 2.87 -8.92
N ARG A 44 -17.35 3.35 -8.88
CA ARG A 44 -16.24 2.79 -9.67
C ARG A 44 -15.67 1.54 -8.99
N LYS A 45 -15.71 0.39 -9.67
CA LYS A 45 -15.22 -0.90 -9.16
C LYS A 45 -13.87 -1.27 -9.79
N ALA A 46 -12.97 -1.85 -9.00
CA ALA A 46 -11.71 -2.45 -9.44
C ALA A 46 -11.33 -3.59 -8.47
N ILE A 47 -10.55 -4.55 -8.92
CA ILE A 47 -9.96 -5.61 -8.09
C ILE A 47 -8.44 -5.60 -8.29
N SER A 48 -7.68 -5.85 -7.23
CA SER A 48 -6.22 -5.88 -7.29
C SER A 48 -5.66 -7.05 -6.49
N CYS A 49 -4.46 -7.48 -6.89
CA CYS A 49 -3.66 -8.47 -6.20
C CYS A 49 -2.19 -8.05 -6.29
N HIS A 50 -1.42 -8.28 -5.21
CA HIS A 50 0.02 -8.10 -5.20
C HIS A 50 0.67 -9.48 -5.19
N PHE A 51 1.48 -9.78 -6.20
CA PHE A 51 2.24 -11.02 -6.28
C PHE A 51 3.68 -10.78 -5.78
N ALA A 52 4.24 -11.79 -5.11
CA ALA A 52 5.64 -11.81 -4.69
C ALA A 52 6.24 -13.18 -5.02
N SER A 53 7.51 -13.21 -5.41
CA SER A 53 8.23 -14.47 -5.65
C SER A 53 8.23 -15.33 -4.38
N SER A 54 8.32 -16.66 -4.53
CA SER A 54 8.60 -17.54 -3.39
C SER A 54 9.91 -17.19 -2.69
N ASP A 55 10.86 -16.61 -3.43
CA ASP A 55 12.20 -16.31 -2.94
C ASP A 55 12.28 -14.97 -2.15
N CYS A 56 11.19 -14.21 -2.13
CA CYS A 56 11.07 -13.01 -1.31
C CYS A 56 11.11 -13.36 0.18
N HIS A 57 11.70 -12.49 0.99
CA HIS A 57 11.93 -12.71 2.42
C HIS A 57 11.33 -11.59 3.26
N TYR A 58 11.14 -11.87 4.55
CA TYR A 58 10.60 -10.90 5.49
C TYR A 58 11.73 -10.05 6.09
N ILE A 59 11.53 -8.73 6.12
CA ILE A 59 12.46 -7.76 6.70
C ILE A 59 11.91 -7.16 7.99
N ASN A 60 12.81 -6.87 8.93
CA ASN A 60 12.50 -6.06 10.09
C ASN A 60 12.42 -4.59 9.67
N VAL A 61 11.34 -3.91 10.03
CA VAL A 61 11.11 -2.51 9.65
C VAL A 61 11.52 -1.50 10.72
N LYS A 62 12.01 -1.96 11.88
CA LYS A 62 12.51 -1.08 12.95
C LYS A 62 13.65 -0.19 12.45
N GLY A 63 13.58 1.11 12.73
CA GLY A 63 14.52 2.12 12.25
C GLY A 63 14.36 2.49 10.78
N THR A 64 13.34 1.97 10.08
CA THR A 64 13.02 2.33 8.69
C THR A 64 11.81 3.24 8.62
N SER A 65 11.51 3.78 7.42
CA SER A 65 10.29 4.54 7.18
C SER A 65 9.00 3.74 7.39
N GLN A 66 9.05 2.39 7.41
CA GLN A 66 7.90 1.52 7.59
C GLN A 66 7.61 1.18 9.06
N GLU A 67 8.44 1.61 10.02
CA GLU A 67 8.22 1.35 11.46
C GLU A 67 6.87 1.90 11.97
N ILE A 68 6.36 2.96 11.35
CA ILE A 68 5.05 3.51 11.69
C ILE A 68 3.93 2.48 11.45
N ILE A 69 3.99 1.78 10.32
CA ILE A 69 3.01 0.74 9.97
C ILE A 69 3.06 -0.42 10.96
N GLN A 70 4.26 -0.82 11.38
CA GLN A 70 4.42 -1.83 12.42
C GLN A 70 3.63 -1.45 13.68
N ARG A 71 3.84 -0.24 14.21
CA ARG A 71 3.16 0.20 15.44
C ARG A 71 1.65 0.23 15.28
N GLU A 72 1.16 0.73 14.15
CA GLU A 72 -0.27 0.79 13.87
C GLU A 72 -0.91 -0.60 13.79
N VAL A 73 -0.25 -1.55 13.15
CA VAL A 73 -0.72 -2.94 13.06
C VAL A 73 -0.70 -3.60 14.43
N GLU A 74 0.36 -3.41 15.23
CA GLU A 74 0.45 -3.91 16.60
C GLU A 74 -0.67 -3.34 17.48
N GLU A 75 -0.95 -2.04 17.39
CA GLU A 75 -2.06 -1.41 18.12
C GLU A 75 -3.43 -1.98 17.74
N ILE A 76 -3.66 -2.21 16.45
CA ILE A 76 -4.90 -2.84 15.98
C ILE A 76 -4.99 -4.28 16.50
N ALA A 77 -3.89 -5.03 16.43
CA ALA A 77 -3.83 -6.41 16.89
C ALA A 77 -4.08 -6.53 18.39
N GLU A 78 -3.52 -5.63 19.19
CA GLU A 78 -3.76 -5.56 20.64
C GLU A 78 -5.23 -5.24 20.93
N LYS A 79 -5.78 -4.20 20.28
CA LYS A 79 -7.17 -3.77 20.49
C LYS A 79 -8.20 -4.83 20.07
N GLN A 80 -7.95 -5.55 18.97
CA GLN A 80 -8.92 -6.52 18.42
C GLN A 80 -8.75 -7.93 18.96
N TYR A 81 -7.51 -8.34 19.26
CA TYR A 81 -7.19 -9.74 19.55
C TYR A 81 -6.44 -9.94 20.88
N GLY A 82 -6.13 -8.88 21.63
CA GLY A 82 -5.39 -8.97 22.89
C GLY A 82 -3.95 -9.47 22.74
N LEU A 83 -3.41 -9.43 21.51
CA LEU A 83 -2.04 -9.82 21.21
C LEU A 83 -1.10 -8.72 21.74
N LYS A 84 -0.20 -9.09 22.64
CA LYS A 84 0.76 -8.13 23.21
C LYS A 84 1.76 -7.67 22.13
N SER A 85 2.19 -6.42 22.25
CA SER A 85 3.24 -5.81 21.44
C SER A 85 4.57 -6.60 21.57
N GLY A 86 5.35 -6.63 20.50
CA GLY A 86 6.56 -7.47 20.40
C GLY A 86 6.37 -8.80 19.65
N THR A 87 5.19 -9.04 19.08
CA THR A 87 5.00 -10.06 18.04
C THR A 87 5.71 -9.56 16.78
N GLY A 88 6.85 -10.18 16.41
CA GLY A 88 7.77 -9.67 15.39
C GLY A 88 7.12 -9.37 14.03
N PHE A 89 6.60 -8.16 13.86
CA PHE A 89 6.05 -7.68 12.61
C PHE A 89 7.18 -7.55 11.59
N GLN A 90 6.94 -8.11 10.42
CA GLN A 90 7.87 -8.05 9.31
C GLN A 90 7.11 -7.80 8.02
N VAL A 91 7.76 -7.11 7.10
CA VAL A 91 7.22 -6.85 5.75
C VAL A 91 7.97 -7.72 4.77
N ARG A 92 7.26 -8.29 3.79
CA ARG A 92 7.88 -9.10 2.75
C ARG A 92 8.48 -8.21 1.65
N ALA A 93 9.77 -8.39 1.37
CA ALA A 93 10.52 -7.72 0.33
C ALA A 93 10.96 -8.71 -0.76
#